data_AF-A0A951W8A9-F1
#
_entry.id   AF-A0A951W8A9-F1
#
_cell.length_a   1.000
_cell.length_b   1.000
_cell.length_c   1.000
_cell.angle_alpha   90.00
_cell.angle_beta   90.00
_cell.angle_gamma   90.00
#
_symmetry.space_group_name_H-M   'P 1'
#
loop_
_entity.id
_entity.type
_entity.pdbx_description
1 polymer ?
#
loop_
_entity_poly.entity_id
_entity_poly.type
_entity_poly.pdbx_seq_one_letter_code
_entity_poly.pdbx_strand_id
1 'polypeptide(L)'
;MTRRPVRGYIFVETLVAMGILSVSMLFIQEAIRQAILTRGQAQDYTTARFLIERVIANRMIAFEQPEGESSGVFPAPFERFSYQWEVRRVEIPQPPLPPDMTPDEVVFFNQAFKRYLGKVTVRIRWSRAGIPGEAVAETLLRPDMVWMPPPPEGEFL
;
A
#
# COMPACT_ATOMS: atom_id res chain seq x y z
N MET A 1 41.92 -54.76 34.09
CA MET A 1 40.97 -53.75 33.59
C MET A 1 41.57 -52.37 33.76
N THR A 2 42.37 -51.92 32.80
CA THR A 2 43.05 -50.61 32.83
C THR A 2 42.16 -49.59 32.11
N ARG A 3 41.61 -48.64 32.88
CA ARG A 3 40.84 -47.50 32.34
C ARG A 3 41.79 -46.59 31.53
N ARG A 4 41.49 -46.39 30.24
CA ARG A 4 42.17 -45.43 29.35
C ARG A 4 41.94 -43.99 29.84
N PRO A 5 42.91 -43.07 29.71
CA PRO A 5 42.83 -41.72 30.25
C PRO A 5 41.85 -40.84 29.44
N VAL A 6 40.82 -40.36 30.13
CA VAL A 6 39.73 -39.46 29.67
C VAL A 6 40.23 -38.03 29.34
N ARG A 7 41.52 -37.72 29.57
CA ARG A 7 42.08 -36.36 29.61
C ARG A 7 42.30 -35.70 28.24
N GLY A 8 42.63 -36.46 27.20
CA GLY A 8 42.82 -35.93 25.84
C GLY A 8 41.50 -35.58 25.13
N TYR A 9 40.42 -36.24 25.55
CA TYR A 9 39.07 -36.01 25.02
C TYR A 9 38.51 -34.65 25.42
N ILE A 10 38.76 -34.20 26.66
CA ILE A 10 38.26 -32.92 27.20
C ILE A 10 38.78 -31.73 26.38
N PHE A 11 40.06 -31.73 25.98
CA PHE A 11 40.61 -30.64 25.18
C PHE A 11 39.96 -30.56 23.79
N VAL A 12 39.83 -31.70 23.11
CA VAL A 12 39.16 -31.78 21.81
C VAL A 12 37.69 -31.36 21.93
N GLU A 13 36.99 -31.81 22.96
CA GLU A 13 35.60 -31.46 23.24
C GLU A 13 35.44 -29.95 23.45
N THR A 14 36.31 -29.31 24.23
CA THR A 14 36.26 -27.85 24.42
C THR A 14 36.56 -27.08 23.14
N LEU A 15 37.48 -27.55 22.30
CA LEU A 15 37.82 -26.91 21.03
C LEU A 15 36.66 -27.04 20.03
N VAL A 16 36.05 -28.23 19.95
CA VAL A 16 34.85 -28.47 19.15
C VAL A 16 33.68 -27.62 19.67
N ALA A 17 33.47 -27.55 20.98
CA ALA A 17 32.43 -26.72 21.59
C ALA A 17 32.63 -25.24 21.28
N MET A 18 33.85 -24.71 21.38
CA MET A 18 34.17 -23.33 21.00
C MET A 18 33.93 -23.08 19.51
N GLY A 19 34.28 -24.04 18.64
CA GLY A 19 34.00 -23.96 17.21
C GLY A 19 32.49 -23.88 16.92
N ILE A 20 31.70 -24.76 17.54
CA ILE A 20 30.24 -24.77 17.40
C ILE A 20 29.63 -23.48 17.95
N LEU A 21 30.10 -22.99 19.10
CA LEU A 21 29.64 -21.73 19.69
C LEU A 21 29.94 -20.53 18.79
N SER A 22 31.14 -20.47 18.22
CA SER A 22 31.53 -19.40 17.31
C SER A 22 30.64 -19.37 16.06
N VAL A 23 30.42 -20.52 15.44
CA VAL A 23 29.54 -20.64 14.27
C VAL A 23 28.10 -20.27 14.65
N SER A 24 27.59 -20.77 15.77
CA SER A 24 26.25 -20.43 16.28
C SER A 24 26.07 -18.93 16.49
N MET A 25 27.09 -18.24 17.01
CA MET A 25 27.03 -16.80 17.23
C MET A 25 26.86 -16.02 15.92
N LEU A 26 27.53 -16.44 14.84
CA LEU A 26 27.39 -15.82 13.52
C LEU A 26 25.95 -15.96 12.99
N PHE A 27 25.34 -17.13 13.15
CA PHE A 27 23.94 -17.35 12.76
C PHE A 27 22.97 -16.48 13.56
N ILE A 28 23.18 -16.37 14.88
CA ILE A 28 22.35 -15.52 15.74
C ILE A 28 22.46 -14.05 15.31
N GLN A 29 23.68 -13.56 15.04
CA GLN A 29 23.90 -12.19 14.61
C GLN A 29 23.19 -11.89 13.28
N GLU A 30 23.24 -12.82 12.33
CA GLU A 30 22.56 -12.65 11.05
C GLU A 30 21.03 -12.67 11.22
N ALA A 31 20.50 -13.58 12.05
CA ALA A 31 19.07 -13.61 12.35
C ALA A 31 18.58 -12.29 12.97
N ILE A 32 19.36 -11.69 13.88
CA ILE A 32 19.04 -10.38 14.47
C ILE A 32 19.04 -9.28 13.39
N ARG A 33 20.04 -9.26 12.51
CA ARG A 33 20.11 -8.30 11.40
C ARG A 33 18.86 -8.39 10.52
N GLN A 34 18.50 -9.61 10.12
CA GLN A 34 17.31 -9.84 9.29
C GLN A 34 16.04 -9.40 10.03
N ALA A 35 15.90 -9.71 11.32
CA ALA A 35 14.75 -9.26 12.11
C ALA A 35 14.62 -7.73 12.15
N ILE A 36 15.74 -7.00 12.31
CA ILE A 36 15.75 -5.53 12.31
C ILE A 36 15.35 -4.98 10.93
N LEU A 37 15.89 -5.55 9.85
CA LEU A 37 15.57 -5.13 8.47
C LEU A 37 14.08 -5.35 8.16
N THR A 38 13.56 -6.55 8.46
CA THR A 38 12.15 -6.90 8.25
C THR A 38 11.23 -6.01 9.08
N ARG A 39 11.57 -5.74 10.35
CA ARG A 39 10.80 -4.80 11.18
C ARG A 39 10.78 -3.40 10.57
N GLY A 40 11.92 -2.95 10.07
CA GLY A 40 12.05 -1.66 9.40
C GLY A 40 11.18 -1.54 8.15
N GLN A 41 11.17 -2.58 7.32
CA GLN A 41 10.33 -2.67 6.14
C GLN A 41 8.84 -2.70 6.51
N ALA A 42 8.45 -3.51 7.51
CA ALA A 42 7.08 -3.58 7.97
C ALA A 42 6.57 -2.21 8.48
N GLN A 43 7.42 -1.46 9.19
CA GLN A 43 7.09 -0.11 9.65
C GLN A 43 6.90 0.86 8.48
N ASP A 44 7.75 0.79 7.44
CA ASP A 44 7.59 1.64 6.24
C ASP A 44 6.29 1.34 5.50
N TYR A 45 5.98 0.06 5.27
CA TYR A 45 4.74 -0.34 4.61
C TYR A 45 3.50 0.09 5.41
N THR A 46 3.55 -0.09 6.74
CA THR A 46 2.47 0.35 7.63
C THR A 46 2.30 1.88 7.57
N THR A 47 3.41 2.63 7.60
CA THR A 47 3.39 4.08 7.49
C THR A 47 2.84 4.53 6.14
N ALA A 48 3.31 3.93 5.04
CA ALA A 48 2.80 4.20 3.71
C ALA A 48 1.30 3.90 3.62
N ARG A 49 0.80 2.84 4.26
CA ARG A 49 -0.63 2.54 4.29
C ARG A 49 -1.44 3.63 5.00
N PHE A 50 -0.99 4.10 6.16
CA PHE A 50 -1.65 5.21 6.83
C PHE A 50 -1.60 6.52 6.03
N LEU A 51 -0.49 6.79 5.35
CA LEU A 51 -0.38 7.96 4.49
C LEU A 51 -1.30 7.86 3.26
N ILE A 52 -1.46 6.68 2.68
CA ILE A 52 -2.44 6.41 1.62
C ILE A 52 -3.84 6.72 2.12
N GLU A 53 -4.22 6.18 3.27
CA GLU A 53 -5.55 6.38 3.86
C GLU A 53 -5.80 7.86 4.15
N ARG A 54 -4.79 8.60 4.60
CA ARG A 54 -4.88 10.05 4.78
C ARG A 54 -5.13 10.79 3.46
N VAL A 55 -4.42 10.44 2.39
CA VAL A 55 -4.63 11.06 1.07
C VAL A 55 -6.03 10.76 0.55
N ILE A 56 -6.47 9.50 0.68
CA ILE A 56 -7.82 9.08 0.29
C ILE A 56 -8.88 9.81 1.12
N ALA A 57 -8.73 9.88 2.45
CA ALA A 57 -9.68 10.55 3.34
C ALA A 57 -9.80 12.04 3.03
N ASN A 58 -8.67 12.72 2.80
CA ASN A 58 -8.67 14.13 2.37
C ASN A 58 -9.45 14.32 1.07
N ARG A 59 -9.39 13.34 0.17
CA ARG A 59 -10.13 13.36 -1.10
C ARG A 59 -11.62 13.07 -0.89
N MET A 60 -11.98 12.16 0.02
CA MET A 60 -13.38 11.90 0.37
C MET A 60 -14.07 13.10 1.06
N ILE A 61 -13.31 13.98 1.71
CA ILE A 61 -13.88 15.18 2.36
C ILE A 61 -14.25 16.27 1.32
N ALA A 62 -13.54 16.35 0.19
CA ALA A 62 -13.86 17.37 -0.80
C ALA A 62 -15.13 17.00 -1.56
N PHE A 63 -16.11 17.90 -1.54
CA PHE A 63 -17.43 17.72 -2.15
C PHE A 63 -17.35 17.53 -3.68
N GLU A 64 -16.41 18.22 -4.33
CA GLU A 64 -16.15 18.12 -5.77
C GLU A 64 -14.69 17.76 -6.01
N GLN A 65 -14.45 16.61 -6.64
CA GLN A 65 -13.14 16.12 -7.05
C GLN A 65 -13.00 16.30 -8.56
N PRO A 66 -12.25 17.31 -9.05
CA PRO A 66 -11.91 17.35 -10.46
C PRO A 66 -11.10 16.11 -10.84
N GLU A 67 -11.44 15.50 -11.97
CA GLU A 67 -10.58 14.49 -12.58
C GLU A 67 -9.18 15.07 -12.81
N GLY A 68 -8.15 14.29 -12.51
CA GLY A 68 -6.78 14.77 -12.62
C GLY A 68 -5.79 13.96 -11.82
N GLU A 69 -4.54 14.40 -11.93
CA GLU A 69 -3.39 13.83 -11.26
C GLU A 69 -2.69 14.92 -10.46
N SER A 70 -2.17 14.57 -9.29
CA SER A 70 -1.19 15.43 -8.61
C SER A 70 -0.22 14.60 -7.80
N SER A 71 0.98 15.17 -7.64
CA SER A 71 2.07 14.57 -6.89
C SER A 71 2.64 15.56 -5.88
N GLY A 72 3.21 15.04 -4.81
CA GLY A 72 3.88 15.86 -3.81
C GLY A 72 4.73 15.05 -2.84
N VAL A 73 5.31 15.76 -1.89
CA VAL A 73 6.08 15.19 -0.78
C VAL A 73 5.33 15.46 0.52
N PHE A 74 5.37 14.52 1.46
CA PHE A 74 4.74 14.74 2.76
C PHE A 74 5.60 15.67 3.64
N PRO A 75 4.98 16.49 4.50
CA PRO A 75 5.71 17.28 5.48
C PRO A 75 6.37 16.39 6.53
N ALA A 76 7.27 16.98 7.33
CA ALA A 76 7.89 16.34 8.48
C ALA A 76 6.85 15.62 9.36
N PRO A 77 7.11 14.38 9.83
CA PRO A 77 8.35 13.61 9.76
C PRO A 77 8.45 12.64 8.54
N PHE A 78 7.66 12.87 7.49
CA PHE A 78 7.48 11.92 6.39
C PHE A 78 8.14 12.37 5.08
N GLU A 79 9.17 13.24 5.11
CA GLU A 79 9.79 13.81 3.91
C GLU A 79 10.39 12.74 2.97
N ARG A 80 10.69 11.55 3.51
CA ARG A 80 11.17 10.39 2.75
C ARG A 80 10.08 9.76 1.85
N PHE A 81 8.81 10.08 2.07
CA PHE A 81 7.68 9.57 1.34
C PHE A 81 7.18 10.63 0.36
N SER A 82 6.92 10.19 -0.87
CA SER A 82 6.25 10.97 -1.90
C SER A 82 4.93 10.31 -2.25
N TYR A 83 3.95 11.11 -2.65
CA TYR A 83 2.65 10.62 -3.09
C TYR A 83 2.35 11.08 -4.50
N GLN A 84 1.58 10.27 -5.19
CA GLN A 84 0.97 10.54 -6.48
C GLN A 84 -0.46 10.02 -6.38
N TRP A 85 -1.45 10.84 -6.70
CA TRP A 85 -2.83 10.40 -6.76
C TRP A 85 -3.41 10.73 -8.13
N GLU A 86 -4.36 9.90 -8.54
CA GLU A 86 -5.03 10.00 -9.81
C GLU A 86 -6.50 9.67 -9.63
N VAL A 87 -7.38 10.52 -10.15
CA VAL A 87 -8.83 10.29 -10.19
C VAL A 87 -9.26 10.11 -11.63
N ARG A 88 -9.85 8.96 -11.93
CA ARG A 88 -10.39 8.62 -13.25
C ARG A 88 -11.79 8.03 -13.14
N ARG A 89 -12.60 8.22 -14.17
CA ARG A 89 -13.89 7.54 -14.31
C ARG A 89 -13.71 6.09 -14.77
N VAL A 90 -14.49 5.19 -14.18
CA VAL A 90 -14.60 3.79 -14.62
C VAL A 90 -16.05 3.52 -14.98
N GLU A 91 -16.26 3.01 -16.19
CA GLU A 91 -17.59 2.63 -16.68
C GLU A 91 -18.07 1.34 -16.02
N ILE A 92 -19.36 1.30 -15.69
CA ILE A 92 -19.98 0.14 -15.04
C ILE A 92 -21.02 -0.47 -15.97
N PRO A 93 -20.94 -1.78 -16.25
CA PRO A 93 -21.96 -2.45 -17.03
C PRO A 93 -23.31 -2.39 -16.29
N GLN A 94 -24.36 -2.11 -17.05
CA GLN A 94 -25.72 -2.10 -16.50
C GLN A 94 -26.12 -3.53 -16.10
N PRO A 95 -26.58 -3.76 -14.85
CA PRO A 95 -27.06 -5.07 -14.45
C PRO A 95 -28.37 -5.41 -15.19
N PRO A 96 -28.68 -6.71 -15.39
CA PRO A 96 -29.95 -7.13 -15.95
C PRO A 96 -31.10 -6.68 -15.04
N LEU A 97 -32.20 -6.23 -15.65
CA LEU A 97 -33.40 -5.82 -14.91
C LEU A 97 -34.05 -7.05 -14.26
N PRO A 98 -34.51 -6.95 -13.00
CA PRO A 98 -35.33 -8.00 -12.39
C PRO A 98 -36.60 -8.26 -13.20
N PRO A 99 -37.05 -9.52 -13.34
CA PRO A 99 -38.22 -9.87 -14.16
C PRO A 99 -39.56 -9.34 -13.61
N ASP A 100 -39.63 -9.00 -12.32
CA ASP A 100 -40.87 -8.61 -11.62
C ASP A 100 -40.98 -7.09 -11.36
N MET A 101 -40.22 -6.26 -12.07
CA MET A 101 -40.29 -4.80 -11.88
C MET A 101 -41.56 -4.21 -12.48
N THR A 102 -42.21 -3.34 -11.71
CA THR A 102 -43.29 -2.49 -12.23
C THR A 102 -42.73 -1.44 -13.20
N PRO A 103 -43.55 -0.91 -14.15
CA PRO A 103 -43.10 0.11 -15.10
C PRO A 103 -42.49 1.35 -14.43
N ASP A 104 -43.02 1.75 -13.27
CA ASP A 104 -42.55 2.91 -12.51
C ASP A 104 -41.16 2.67 -11.90
N GLU A 105 -40.87 1.45 -11.45
CA GLU A 105 -39.57 1.06 -10.91
C GLU A 105 -38.48 1.03 -12.00
N VAL A 106 -38.83 0.66 -13.23
CA VAL A 106 -37.91 0.68 -14.37
C VAL A 106 -37.51 2.11 -14.74
N VAL A 107 -38.47 3.04 -14.73
CA VAL A 107 -38.20 4.46 -14.99
C VAL A 107 -37.30 5.05 -13.91
N PHE A 108 -37.61 4.77 -12.64
CA PHE A 108 -36.78 5.18 -11.50
C PHE A 108 -35.35 4.64 -11.59
N PHE A 109 -35.20 3.34 -11.90
CA PHE A 109 -33.89 2.70 -12.05
C PHE A 109 -33.04 3.36 -13.14
N ASN A 110 -33.62 3.62 -14.32
CA ASN A 110 -32.90 4.25 -15.42
C ASN A 110 -32.53 5.73 -15.14
N GLN A 111 -33.31 6.45 -14.33
CA GLN A 111 -32.99 7.82 -13.94
C GLN A 111 -31.90 7.87 -12.83
N ALA A 112 -31.95 6.92 -11.88
CA ALA A 112 -31.01 6.87 -10.77
C ALA A 112 -29.66 6.24 -11.15
N PHE A 113 -29.63 5.31 -12.11
CA PHE A 113 -28.42 4.57 -12.48
C PHE A 113 -27.42 5.45 -13.24
N LYS A 114 -26.32 5.81 -12.59
CA LYS A 114 -25.15 6.42 -13.24
C LYS A 114 -24.23 5.31 -13.72
N ARG A 115 -23.97 5.24 -15.04
CA ARG A 115 -23.11 4.22 -15.69
C ARG A 115 -21.61 4.35 -15.36
N TYR A 116 -21.26 5.00 -14.26
CA TYR A 116 -19.89 5.28 -13.91
C TYR A 116 -19.66 5.40 -12.41
N LEU A 117 -18.45 5.05 -11.98
CA LEU A 117 -17.92 5.44 -10.67
C LEU A 117 -16.61 6.21 -10.87
N GLY A 118 -16.26 7.02 -9.88
CA GLY A 118 -14.89 7.51 -9.77
C GLY A 118 -13.98 6.40 -9.26
N LYS A 119 -12.75 6.35 -9.72
CA LYS A 119 -11.67 5.52 -9.19
C LYS A 119 -10.53 6.44 -8.78
N VAL A 120 -10.16 6.38 -7.52
CA VAL A 120 -8.99 7.06 -6.98
C VAL A 120 -7.88 6.04 -6.84
N THR A 121 -6.77 6.28 -7.51
CA THR A 121 -5.53 5.52 -7.35
C THR A 121 -4.56 6.39 -6.57
N VAL A 122 -4.06 5.89 -5.44
CA VAL A 122 -3.02 6.56 -4.66
C VAL A 122 -1.79 5.68 -4.62
N ARG A 123 -0.67 6.25 -5.03
CA ARG A 123 0.65 5.63 -5.01
C ARG A 123 1.55 6.40 -4.06
N ILE A 124 2.19 5.69 -3.15
CA ILE A 124 3.23 6.23 -2.28
C ILE A 124 4.55 5.56 -2.59
N ARG A 125 5.58 6.36 -2.79
CA ARG A 125 6.96 5.90 -3.04
C ARG A 125 7.88 6.41 -1.97
N TRP A 126 8.83 5.56 -1.55
CA TRP A 126 9.88 5.92 -0.61
C TRP A 126 11.19 5.23 -0.96
N SER A 127 12.28 5.67 -0.34
CA SER A 127 13.57 4.99 -0.39
C SER A 127 14.13 4.82 1.02
N ARG A 128 14.58 3.61 1.34
CA ARG A 128 15.30 3.32 2.59
C ARG A 128 16.63 2.67 2.25
N ALA A 129 17.73 3.32 2.65
CA ALA A 129 19.09 2.82 2.41
C ALA A 129 19.35 2.42 0.94
N GLY A 130 18.80 3.20 -0.01
CA GLY A 130 18.92 2.94 -1.44
C GLY A 130 17.95 1.89 -2.00
N ILE A 131 17.15 1.23 -1.16
CA ILE A 131 16.12 0.29 -1.58
C ILE A 131 14.82 1.08 -1.84
N PRO A 132 14.33 1.15 -3.09
CA PRO A 132 13.04 1.77 -3.38
C PRO A 132 11.89 0.90 -2.88
N GLY A 133 10.87 1.54 -2.33
CA GLY A 133 9.61 0.91 -1.95
C GLY A 133 8.43 1.64 -2.59
N GLU A 134 7.40 0.89 -2.91
CA GLU A 134 6.16 1.42 -3.47
C GLU A 134 4.95 0.72 -2.82
N ALA A 135 3.93 1.50 -2.50
CA ALA A 135 2.63 1.01 -2.06
C ALA A 135 1.55 1.70 -2.88
N VAL A 136 0.60 0.91 -3.40
CA VAL A 136 -0.52 1.40 -4.19
C VAL A 136 -1.81 0.97 -3.51
N ALA A 137 -2.79 1.87 -3.48
CA ALA A 137 -4.15 1.53 -3.15
C ALA A 137 -5.11 2.18 -4.12
N GLU A 138 -6.21 1.49 -4.35
CA GLU A 138 -7.30 1.96 -5.19
C GLU A 138 -8.58 1.96 -4.37
N THR A 139 -9.40 2.99 -4.55
CA THR A 139 -10.73 3.06 -3.97
C THR A 139 -11.72 3.59 -5.00
N LEU A 140 -12.98 3.17 -4.87
CA LEU A 140 -14.07 3.69 -5.68
C LEU A 140 -14.72 4.88 -4.97
N LEU A 141 -15.02 5.92 -5.74
CA LEU A 141 -15.81 7.07 -5.34
C LEU A 141 -17.19 6.97 -5.97
N ARG A 142 -18.16 7.53 -5.26
CA ARG A 142 -19.52 7.64 -5.78
C ARG A 142 -19.56 8.58 -6.99
N PRO A 143 -20.54 8.40 -7.91
CA PRO A 143 -20.59 9.15 -9.17
C PRO A 143 -20.80 10.66 -8.97
N ASP A 144 -21.42 11.05 -7.86
CA ASP A 144 -21.74 12.42 -7.45
C ASP A 144 -20.53 13.22 -6.94
N MET A 145 -19.43 12.55 -6.58
CA MET A 145 -18.22 13.21 -6.07
C MET A 145 -17.22 13.59 -7.15
N VAL A 146 -17.39 13.08 -8.39
CA VAL A 146 -16.51 13.39 -9.52
C VAL A 146 -17.09 14.57 -10.27
N TRP A 147 -16.36 15.69 -10.25
CA TRP A 147 -16.76 16.93 -10.91
C TRP A 147 -15.92 17.17 -12.16
N MET A 148 -16.52 17.68 -13.22
CA MET A 148 -15.79 18.19 -14.39
C MET A 148 -15.69 19.71 -14.27
N PRO A 149 -14.51 20.33 -14.47
CA PRO A 149 -14.48 21.73 -14.81
C PRO A 149 -15.29 21.94 -16.10
N PRO A 150 -16.20 22.93 -16.16
CA PRO A 150 -16.89 23.25 -17.39
C PRO A 150 -15.84 23.51 -18.47
N PRO A 151 -16.06 23.03 -19.72
CA PRO A 151 -15.17 23.34 -20.82
C PRO A 151 -15.03 24.87 -20.89
N PRO A 152 -13.82 25.41 -21.11
CA PRO A 152 -13.62 26.85 -21.18
C PRO A 152 -14.58 27.43 -22.23
N GLU A 153 -15.49 28.30 -21.80
CA GLU A 153 -16.34 29.08 -22.68
C GLU A 153 -15.43 29.96 -23.53
N GLY A 154 -15.04 29.50 -24.73
CA GLY A 154 -14.08 30.27 -25.51
C GLY A 154 -13.58 29.73 -26.85
N GLU A 155 -13.98 28.54 -27.33
CA GLU A 155 -13.61 28.11 -28.70
C GLU A 155 -14.79 27.46 -29.43
N PHE A 156 -15.75 28.29 -29.81
CA PHE A 156 -16.52 28.11 -31.05
C PHE A 156 -16.65 29.49 -31.71
N LEU A 157 -15.62 29.84 -32.48
CA LEU A 157 -15.72 30.78 -33.61
C LEU A 157 -16.23 30.02 -34.84
#